data_AF-A0A399SLB4-F1
#
_entry.id   AF-A0A399SLB4-F1
#
_cell.length_a   1.000
_cell.length_b   1.000
_cell.length_c   1.000
_cell.angle_alpha   90.00
_cell.angle_beta   90.00
_cell.angle_gamma   90.00
#
_symmetry.space_group_name_H-M   'P 1'
#
loop_
_entity.id
_entity.type
_entity.pdbx_description
1 polymer ?
#
loop_
_entity_poly.entity_id
_entity_poly.type
_entity_poly.pdbx_seq_one_letter_code
_entity_poly.pdbx_strand_id
1 'polypeptide(L)'
;MSHASPTSTTLRWIERTVIDAAITESLNAAGAERGLAPIAWRLGSLDEGIHLFGHADAHPVAVRAELIEAWIVHLGLADAFEDAREPTHQVGADVFWTGTVDDVTMQLRYPASTRP
;
A
#
# COMPACT_ATOMS: atom_id res chain seq x y z
N MET A 1 -14.19 34.05 38.18
CA MET A 1 -13.60 34.31 36.85
C MET A 1 -12.75 33.11 36.49
N SER A 2 -13.19 32.29 35.54
CA SER A 2 -12.45 31.10 35.09
C SER A 2 -11.55 31.48 33.94
N HIS A 3 -10.23 31.36 34.14
CA HIS A 3 -9.26 31.47 33.05
C HIS A 3 -9.34 30.19 32.21
N ALA A 4 -9.97 30.27 31.04
CA ALA A 4 -9.73 29.28 30.00
C ALA A 4 -8.27 29.44 29.55
N SER A 5 -7.45 28.43 29.81
CA SER A 5 -6.10 28.37 29.24
C SER A 5 -6.23 28.37 27.71
N PRO A 6 -5.44 29.17 26.99
CA PRO A 6 -5.44 29.10 25.54
C PRO A 6 -4.98 27.70 25.14
N THR A 7 -5.85 26.93 24.48
CA THR A 7 -5.43 25.75 23.73
C THR A 7 -4.46 26.24 22.67
N SER A 8 -3.16 26.11 22.95
CA SER A 8 -2.11 26.32 21.99
C SER A 8 -2.28 25.28 20.89
N THR A 9 -2.82 25.69 19.74
CA THR A 9 -2.86 24.87 18.53
C THR A 9 -1.47 24.86 17.92
N THR A 10 -0.49 24.31 18.65
CA THR A 10 0.82 24.04 18.08
C THR A 10 0.62 22.94 17.04
N LEU A 11 0.74 23.31 15.75
CA LEU A 11 0.75 22.34 14.66
C LEU A 11 1.88 21.35 14.94
N ARG A 12 1.51 20.13 15.33
CA ARG A 12 2.46 19.02 15.41
C ARG A 12 2.64 18.50 14.01
N TRP A 13 3.82 18.76 13.45
CA TRP A 13 4.21 18.17 12.18
C TRP A 13 4.42 16.67 12.40
N ILE A 14 3.55 15.84 11.84
CA ILE A 14 3.79 14.41 11.74
C ILE A 14 4.64 14.20 10.49
N GLU A 15 5.84 13.66 10.68
CA GLU A 15 6.71 13.33 9.57
C GLU A 15 6.07 12.24 8.71
N ARG A 16 6.27 12.32 7.39
CA ARG A 16 5.74 11.33 6.45
C ARG A 16 6.19 9.90 6.79
N THR A 17 7.43 9.75 7.26
CA THR A 17 8.00 8.48 7.73
C THR A 17 7.18 7.84 8.85
N VAL A 18 6.63 8.65 9.77
CA VAL A 18 5.77 8.17 10.86
C VAL A 18 4.42 7.69 10.32
N ILE A 19 3.88 8.38 9.32
CA ILE A 19 2.62 7.99 8.64
C ILE A 19 2.82 6.66 7.90
N ASP A 20 3.88 6.55 7.10
CA ASP A 20 4.18 5.33 6.33
C ASP A 20 4.44 4.13 7.26
N ALA A 21 5.09 4.35 8.42
CA ALA A 21 5.28 3.33 9.44
C ALA A 21 3.94 2.86 10.05
N ALA A 22 3.06 3.79 10.41
CA ALA A 22 1.75 3.46 10.97
C ALA A 22 0.87 2.71 9.95
N ILE A 23 0.89 3.11 8.68
CA ILE A 23 0.22 2.40 7.58
C ILE A 23 0.79 0.98 7.45
N THR A 24 2.11 0.84 7.40
CA THR A 24 2.78 -0.46 7.28
C THR A 24 2.43 -1.39 8.42
N GLU A 25 2.47 -0.89 9.66
CA GLU A 25 2.12 -1.66 10.86
C GLU A 25 0.65 -2.10 10.80
N SER A 26 -0.26 -1.16 10.55
CA SER A 26 -1.70 -1.45 10.56
C SER A 26 -2.10 -2.42 9.46
N LEU A 27 -1.61 -2.25 8.23
CA LEU A 27 -1.95 -3.15 7.13
C LEU A 27 -1.36 -4.53 7.35
N ASN A 28 -0.09 -4.64 7.73
CA ASN A 28 0.52 -5.94 7.97
C ASN A 28 -0.09 -6.67 9.18
N ALA A 29 -0.54 -5.96 10.20
CA ALA A 29 -1.29 -6.56 11.31
C ALA A 29 -2.61 -7.18 10.81
N ALA A 30 -3.39 -6.43 10.01
CA ALA A 30 -4.62 -6.95 9.41
C ALA A 30 -4.36 -8.13 8.45
N GLY A 31 -3.29 -8.07 7.65
CA GLY A 31 -2.89 -9.18 6.78
C GLY A 31 -2.43 -10.42 7.55
N ALA A 32 -1.75 -10.25 8.68
CA ALA A 32 -1.28 -11.35 9.51
C ALA A 32 -2.43 -12.17 10.11
N GLU A 33 -3.56 -11.53 10.46
CA GLU A 33 -4.79 -12.23 10.88
C GLU A 33 -5.33 -13.18 9.79
N ARG A 34 -4.88 -13.00 8.55
CA ARG A 34 -5.29 -13.73 7.36
C ARG A 34 -4.16 -14.59 6.77
N GLY A 35 -3.03 -14.68 7.48
CA GLY A 35 -1.88 -15.50 7.08
C GLY A 35 -0.98 -14.87 6.02
N LEU A 36 -1.10 -13.58 5.74
CA LEU A 36 -0.25 -12.89 4.78
C LEU A 36 1.12 -12.59 5.37
N ALA A 37 2.15 -12.74 4.54
CA ALA A 37 3.48 -12.27 4.90
C ALA A 37 3.54 -10.73 4.85
N PRO A 38 4.30 -10.10 5.74
CA PRO A 38 4.39 -8.64 5.79
C PRO A 38 5.09 -8.11 4.54
N ILE A 39 4.61 -6.99 3.99
CA ILE A 39 5.28 -6.25 2.91
C ILE A 39 5.52 -4.79 3.34
N ALA A 40 6.36 -4.08 2.60
CA ALA A 40 6.53 -2.65 2.83
C ALA A 40 5.34 -1.91 2.24
N TRP A 41 4.75 -1.02 3.02
CA TRP A 41 3.70 -0.11 2.58
C TRP A 41 4.16 1.33 2.71
N ARG A 42 3.64 2.18 1.85
CA ARG A 42 3.79 3.63 1.98
C ARG A 42 2.59 4.31 1.35
N LEU A 43 2.31 5.52 1.80
CA LEU A 43 1.39 6.36 1.07
C LEU A 43 2.04 6.73 -0.28
N GLY A 44 1.26 6.86 -1.34
CA GLY A 44 1.67 7.31 -2.66
C GLY A 44 1.72 8.83 -2.74
N SER A 45 1.75 9.37 -3.95
CA SER A 45 1.61 10.82 -4.13
C SER A 45 0.24 11.26 -3.63
N LEU A 46 0.20 12.34 -2.84
CA LEU A 46 -1.03 12.93 -2.34
C LEU A 46 -1.82 13.68 -3.42
N ASP A 47 -1.14 14.04 -4.52
CA ASP A 47 -1.71 14.86 -5.60
C ASP A 47 -2.76 14.10 -6.43
N GLU A 48 -2.80 12.76 -6.31
CA GLU A 48 -3.70 11.89 -7.08
C GLU A 48 -4.80 11.25 -6.21
N GLY A 49 -4.86 11.54 -4.90
CA GLY A 49 -5.81 10.94 -3.94
C GLY A 49 -5.13 10.11 -2.84
N ILE A 50 -5.90 9.25 -2.14
CA ILE A 50 -5.32 8.27 -1.22
C ILE A 50 -4.79 7.11 -2.05
N HIS A 51 -3.48 7.13 -2.27
CA HIS A 51 -2.75 6.05 -2.92
C HIS A 51 -1.96 5.28 -1.89
N LEU A 52 -2.05 3.96 -1.87
CA LEU A 52 -1.18 3.11 -1.08
C LEU A 52 -0.29 2.30 -2.01
N PHE A 53 1.01 2.32 -1.75
CA PHE A 53 2.00 1.57 -2.51
C PHE A 53 2.56 0.43 -1.67
N GLY A 54 2.46 -0.80 -2.16
CA GLY A 54 2.98 -2.00 -1.50
C GLY A 54 4.06 -2.70 -2.33
N HIS A 55 5.11 -3.20 -1.67
CA HIS A 55 6.15 -4.00 -2.33
C HIS A 55 6.88 -4.95 -1.38
N ALA A 56 7.40 -6.06 -1.92
CA ALA A 56 8.02 -7.14 -1.15
C ALA A 56 9.57 -7.14 -1.18
N ASP A 57 10.23 -5.99 -1.33
CA ASP A 57 11.69 -5.93 -1.57
C ASP A 57 12.55 -6.50 -0.44
N ALA A 58 12.03 -6.51 0.79
CA ALA A 58 12.71 -7.12 1.93
C ALA A 58 12.80 -8.65 1.82
N HIS A 59 12.02 -9.27 0.92
CA HIS A 59 11.99 -10.71 0.70
C HIS A 59 12.90 -11.15 -0.46
N PRO A 60 13.30 -12.44 -0.51
CA PRO A 60 13.99 -12.99 -1.67
C PRO A 60 13.20 -12.80 -2.97
N VAL A 61 13.87 -12.40 -4.06
CA VAL A 61 13.23 -12.12 -5.36
C VAL A 61 12.29 -13.25 -5.81
N ALA A 62 12.68 -14.50 -5.59
CA ALA A 62 11.92 -15.69 -5.99
C ALA A 62 10.51 -15.80 -5.39
N VAL A 63 10.25 -15.17 -4.24
CA VAL A 63 8.93 -15.24 -3.56
C VAL A 63 8.13 -13.95 -3.68
N ARG A 64 8.72 -12.85 -4.18
CA ARG A 64 8.08 -11.52 -4.16
C ARG A 64 6.77 -11.48 -4.94
N ALA A 65 6.70 -12.14 -6.09
CA ALA A 65 5.48 -12.20 -6.89
C ALA A 65 4.34 -12.89 -6.12
N GLU A 66 4.61 -14.08 -5.57
CA GLU A 66 3.64 -14.84 -4.78
C GLU A 66 3.11 -14.05 -3.58
N LEU A 67 4.01 -13.36 -2.85
CA LEU A 67 3.60 -12.53 -1.72
C LEU A 67 2.66 -11.40 -2.15
N ILE A 68 2.97 -10.71 -3.25
CA ILE A 68 2.15 -9.61 -3.74
C ILE A 68 0.82 -10.10 -4.32
N GLU A 69 0.81 -11.23 -5.02
CA GLU A 69 -0.41 -11.86 -5.52
C GLU A 69 -1.35 -12.27 -4.38
N ALA A 70 -0.81 -12.80 -3.27
CA ALA A 70 -1.61 -13.11 -2.08
C ALA A 70 -2.27 -11.85 -1.49
N TRP A 71 -1.57 -10.71 -1.49
CA TRP A 71 -2.13 -9.42 -1.09
C TRP A 71 -3.20 -8.92 -2.06
N ILE A 72 -2.99 -9.01 -3.37
CA ILE A 72 -3.98 -8.65 -4.40
C ILE A 72 -5.28 -9.44 -4.18
N VAL A 73 -5.19 -10.76 -3.99
CA VAL A 73 -6.36 -11.61 -3.77
C VAL A 73 -7.05 -11.24 -2.45
N HIS A 74 -6.28 -11.08 -1.37
CA HIS A 74 -6.86 -10.80 -0.06
C HIS A 74 -7.62 -9.48 0.00
N LEU A 75 -7.08 -8.45 -0.64
CA LEU A 75 -7.67 -7.12 -0.67
C LEU A 75 -8.89 -7.05 -1.62
N GLY A 76 -9.23 -8.12 -2.33
CA GLY A 76 -10.31 -8.12 -3.32
C GLY A 76 -9.98 -7.27 -4.55
N LEU A 77 -8.71 -6.95 -4.71
CA LEU A 77 -8.21 -6.01 -5.71
C LEU A 77 -8.44 -6.54 -7.13
N ALA A 78 -8.27 -7.86 -7.34
CA ALA A 78 -8.53 -8.52 -8.63
C ALA A 78 -9.98 -8.42 -9.13
N ASP A 79 -10.94 -8.17 -8.23
CA ASP A 79 -12.37 -8.10 -8.56
C ASP A 79 -12.88 -6.65 -8.63
N ALA A 80 -12.08 -5.68 -8.18
CA ALA A 80 -12.48 -4.28 -7.96
C ALA A 80 -11.97 -3.32 -9.06
N PHE A 81 -12.21 -3.68 -10.33
CA PHE A 81 -11.85 -2.83 -11.47
C PHE A 81 -13.01 -1.93 -11.90
N GLU A 82 -12.88 -0.63 -11.61
CA GLU A 82 -13.83 0.38 -12.08
C GLU A 82 -13.61 0.78 -13.55
N ASP A 83 -12.40 0.59 -14.08
CA ASP A 83 -11.99 1.04 -15.41
C ASP A 83 -11.68 -0.14 -16.35
N ALA A 84 -12.08 -0.03 -17.61
CA ALA A 84 -11.81 -1.01 -18.68
C ALA A 84 -10.32 -1.10 -19.11
N ARG A 85 -9.40 -0.64 -18.27
CA ARG A 85 -7.95 -0.68 -18.50
C ARG A 85 -7.37 -1.93 -17.84
N GLU A 86 -6.36 -2.50 -18.49
CA GLU A 86 -5.59 -3.57 -17.87
C GLU A 86 -4.98 -3.05 -16.56
N PRO A 87 -5.18 -3.77 -15.44
CA PRO A 87 -4.74 -3.31 -14.12
C PRO A 87 -3.24 -3.43 -13.92
N THR A 88 -2.60 -4.18 -14.81
CA THR A 88 -1.17 -4.43 -14.84
C THR A 88 -0.52 -3.53 -15.86
N HIS A 89 0.54 -2.83 -15.44
CA HIS A 89 1.47 -2.19 -16.36
C HIS A 89 2.90 -2.60 -16.01
N GLN A 90 3.69 -2.91 -17.03
CA GLN A 90 5.09 -3.27 -16.87
C GLN A 90 5.97 -2.03 -17.10
N VAL A 91 6.90 -1.79 -16.17
CA VAL A 91 7.92 -0.74 -16.29
C VAL A 91 9.29 -1.37 -16.06
N GLY A 92 10.04 -1.57 -17.15
CA GLY A 92 11.32 -2.25 -17.09
C GLY A 92 11.18 -3.69 -16.61
N ALA A 93 11.82 -4.01 -15.49
CA ALA A 93 11.80 -5.33 -14.86
C ALA A 93 10.69 -5.51 -13.80
N ASP A 94 9.89 -4.48 -13.55
CA ASP A 94 8.84 -4.50 -12.54
C ASP A 94 7.46 -4.50 -13.21
N VAL A 95 6.52 -5.25 -12.62
CA VAL A 95 5.09 -5.18 -12.92
C VAL A 95 4.40 -4.48 -11.76
N PHE A 96 3.53 -3.56 -12.12
CA PHE A 96 2.70 -2.80 -11.19
C PHE A 96 1.26 -3.19 -11.44
N TRP A 97 0.60 -3.65 -10.39
CA TRP A 97 -0.82 -3.89 -10.38
C TRP A 97 -1.49 -2.71 -9.67
N THR A 98 -2.51 -2.11 -10.27
CA THR A 98 -3.26 -0.98 -9.71
C THR A 98 -4.76 -1.29 -9.70
N GLY A 99 -5.43 -0.92 -8.61
CA GLY A 99 -6.89 -1.00 -8.50
C GLY A 99 -7.38 -0.32 -7.22
N THR A 100 -8.70 -0.25 -7.06
CA THR A 100 -9.34 0.61 -6.05
C THR A 100 -10.29 -0.22 -5.20
N VAL A 101 -10.23 -0.07 -3.88
CA VAL A 101 -11.18 -0.68 -2.93
C VAL A 101 -11.63 0.40 -1.95
N ASP A 102 -12.94 0.56 -1.79
CA ASP A 102 -13.55 1.56 -0.89
C ASP A 102 -12.96 2.98 -1.09
N ASP A 103 -12.87 3.44 -2.36
CA ASP A 103 -12.26 4.71 -2.77
C ASP A 103 -10.76 4.88 -2.45
N VAL A 104 -10.08 3.80 -2.03
CA VAL A 104 -8.63 3.79 -1.80
C VAL A 104 -7.94 3.12 -2.98
N THR A 105 -7.16 3.91 -3.72
CA THR A 105 -6.33 3.38 -4.81
C THR A 105 -5.11 2.69 -4.22
N MET A 106 -4.85 1.47 -4.68
CA MET A 106 -3.70 0.67 -4.28
C MET A 106 -2.87 0.32 -5.50
N GLN A 107 -1.55 0.45 -5.35
CA GLN A 107 -0.56 0.03 -6.32
C GLN A 107 0.41 -0.97 -5.68
N LEU A 108 0.52 -2.15 -6.28
CA LEU A 108 1.36 -3.22 -5.80
C LEU A 108 2.42 -3.56 -6.83
N ARG A 109 3.68 -3.54 -6.40
CA ARG A 109 4.82 -3.82 -7.27
C ARG A 109 5.42 -5.18 -6.98
N TYR A 110 5.62 -5.95 -8.04
CA TYR A 110 6.32 -7.23 -8.03
C TYR A 110 7.23 -7.35 -9.25
N PRO A 111 8.31 -8.16 -9.18
CA PRO A 111 9.16 -8.38 -10.34
C PRO A 111 8.33 -8.99 -11.48
N ALA A 112 8.56 -8.52 -12.70
CA ALA A 112 8.04 -9.18 -13.89
C ALA A 112 8.48 -10.63 -13.85
N SER A 113 7.55 -11.56 -14.07
CA SER A 113 7.89 -12.97 -14.17
C SER A 113 8.95 -13.14 -15.26
N THR A 114 10.20 -13.37 -14.87
CA THR A 114 11.18 -14.03 -15.74
C THR A 114 10.76 -15.49 -15.76
N ARG A 115 9.70 -15.79 -16.52
CA ARG A 115 9.41 -17.18 -16.85
C ARG A 115 10.64 -17.69 -17.61
N PRO A 116 11.30 -18.78 -17.17
CA PRO A 116 12.29 -19.43 -18.01
C PRO A 116 11.66 -19.92 -19.32
#